data_AF-A0A9P7Z673-F1
#
_entry.id   AF-A0A9P7Z673-F1
#
_cell.length_a   1.000
_cell.length_b   1.000
_cell.length_c   1.000
_cell.angle_alpha   90.00
_cell.angle_beta   90.00
_cell.angle_gamma   90.00
#
_symmetry.space_group_name_H-M   'P 1'
#
loop_
_entity.id
_entity.type
_entity.pdbx_description
1 polymer ?
#
loop_
_entity_poly.entity_id
_entity_poly.type
_entity_poly.pdbx_seq_one_letter_code
_entity_poly.pdbx_strand_id
1 'polypeptide(L)'
;PVDGPVQDLASTDIRCSFNAVPINDNGILCTVLATAGIDITFNRSGFTHSSPIFTYMAKCAPDRGSFTGSVGKVWIKVHQRGYDTVWVGQWLHDQEYKWYTVVPACLEPREYLVRYEVFGLSNCAKVRVCQSYPSCHQAKVLGIGTTYQNSNCLVSFPGTGYSGTKPGI
;
A
#
# COMPACT_ATOMS: atom_id res chain seq x y z
N PRO A 1 16.33 2.57 -4.60
CA PRO A 1 15.27 3.61 -4.63
C PRO A 1 15.70 4.79 -3.76
N VAL A 2 15.30 6.02 -4.07
CA VAL A 2 15.64 7.17 -3.24
C VAL A 2 14.79 7.09 -1.96
N ASP A 3 15.42 7.06 -0.77
CA ASP A 3 14.77 6.81 0.53
C ASP A 3 13.95 7.99 1.09
N GLY A 4 13.60 8.94 0.24
CA GLY A 4 12.84 10.14 0.58
C GLY A 4 11.32 9.92 0.52
N PRO A 5 10.53 10.73 1.25
CA PRO A 5 9.08 10.70 1.14
C PRO A 5 8.59 11.22 -0.20
N VAL A 6 7.49 10.66 -0.71
CA VAL A 6 6.67 11.29 -1.74
C VAL A 6 5.82 12.36 -1.07
N GLN A 7 6.02 13.63 -1.43
CA GLN A 7 5.29 14.77 -0.86
C GLN A 7 4.19 15.32 -1.78
N ASP A 8 4.36 15.15 -3.09
CA ASP A 8 3.31 15.46 -4.06
C ASP A 8 2.35 14.28 -4.20
N LEU A 9 1.22 14.36 -3.50
CA LEU A 9 0.17 13.32 -3.54
C LEU A 9 -0.54 13.23 -4.90
N ALA A 10 -0.34 14.21 -5.78
CA ALA A 10 -0.82 14.19 -7.16
C ALA A 10 0.18 13.55 -8.14
N SER A 11 1.43 13.32 -7.73
CA SER A 11 2.45 12.65 -8.55
C SER A 11 2.10 11.17 -8.78
N THR A 12 2.56 10.63 -9.90
CA THR A 12 2.55 9.18 -10.16
C THR A 12 3.39 8.38 -9.18
N ASP A 13 4.37 9.01 -8.53
CA ASP A 13 5.26 8.37 -7.55
C ASP A 13 4.51 7.91 -6.29
N ILE A 14 3.33 8.47 -6.01
CA ILE A 14 2.54 8.14 -4.82
C ILE A 14 2.06 6.67 -4.80
N ARG A 15 2.12 5.98 -5.94
CA ARG A 15 1.76 4.57 -6.07
C ARG A 15 2.76 3.66 -5.38
N CYS A 16 4.01 3.70 -5.83
CA CYS A 16 5.03 2.70 -5.51
C CYS A 16 6.42 3.32 -5.24
N SER A 17 6.48 4.63 -4.99
CA SER A 17 7.70 5.44 -4.85
C SER A 17 8.35 5.81 -6.18
N PHE A 18 9.40 6.63 -6.08
CA PHE A 18 10.13 7.20 -7.20
C PHE A 18 10.73 6.13 -8.12
N ASN A 19 10.58 6.34 -9.42
CA ASN A 19 11.15 5.49 -10.47
C ASN A 19 10.73 4.00 -10.35
N ALA A 20 9.59 3.72 -9.73
CA ALA A 20 9.08 2.36 -9.62
C ALA A 20 8.71 1.83 -11.02
N VAL A 21 9.25 0.66 -11.35
CA VAL A 21 8.95 -0.09 -12.57
C VAL A 21 8.35 -1.45 -12.21
N PRO A 22 7.45 -2.02 -13.04
CA PRO A 22 6.98 -3.38 -12.85
C PRO A 22 8.15 -4.37 -12.79
N ILE A 23 8.06 -5.37 -11.89
CA ILE A 23 9.01 -6.47 -11.86
C ILE A 23 8.57 -7.46 -12.94
N ASN A 24 9.39 -7.54 -13.99
CA ASN A 24 9.12 -8.34 -15.19
C ASN A 24 9.84 -9.69 -15.16
N ASP A 25 10.55 -9.97 -14.08
CA ASP A 25 11.36 -11.16 -13.97
C ASP A 25 10.40 -12.36 -13.81
N ASN A 26 10.64 -13.41 -14.60
CA ASN A 26 10.06 -14.74 -14.40
C ASN A 26 10.39 -15.34 -13.01
N GLY A 27 11.06 -14.58 -12.14
CA GLY A 27 11.43 -14.89 -10.77
C GLY A 27 10.35 -14.59 -9.72
N ILE A 28 10.70 -15.00 -8.51
CA ILE A 28 9.87 -15.30 -7.33
C ILE A 28 8.70 -14.33 -7.14
N LEU A 29 7.51 -14.81 -7.45
CA LEU A 29 6.26 -14.27 -6.93
C LEU A 29 6.08 -14.78 -5.50
N CYS A 30 5.87 -13.88 -4.55
CA CYS A 30 5.34 -14.27 -3.26
C CYS A 30 3.97 -14.90 -3.49
N THR A 31 3.87 -16.23 -3.34
CA THR A 31 2.60 -16.94 -3.45
C THR A 31 1.97 -17.00 -2.08
N VAL A 32 0.75 -16.47 -1.97
CA VAL A 32 0.03 -16.29 -0.71
C VAL A 32 -1.37 -16.87 -0.87
N LEU A 33 -1.80 -17.68 0.09
CA LEU A 33 -3.19 -18.13 0.17
C LEU A 33 -4.07 -16.95 0.63
N ALA A 34 -5.24 -16.78 0.01
CA ALA A 34 -6.29 -15.95 0.58
C ALA A 34 -6.60 -16.47 1.99
N THR A 35 -6.87 -15.58 2.95
CA THR A 35 -6.91 -15.84 4.41
C THR A 35 -5.57 -16.08 5.10
N ALA A 36 -4.50 -16.36 4.37
CA ALA A 36 -3.15 -16.21 4.91
C ALA A 36 -2.73 -14.74 4.85
N GLY A 37 -1.77 -14.37 5.68
CA GLY A 37 -1.22 -13.03 5.66
C GLY A 37 0.09 -12.92 4.93
N ILE A 38 0.38 -11.66 4.60
CA ILE A 38 1.63 -11.20 4.04
C ILE A 38 2.38 -10.51 5.17
N ASP A 39 3.56 -11.02 5.49
CA ASP A 39 4.51 -10.34 6.35
C ASP A 39 5.28 -9.30 5.55
N ILE A 40 5.16 -8.05 5.98
CA ILE A 40 5.94 -6.94 5.42
C ILE A 40 6.88 -6.46 6.51
N THR A 41 8.17 -6.47 6.22
CA THR A 41 9.16 -5.84 7.10
C THR A 41 9.42 -4.42 6.60
N PHE A 42 9.11 -3.44 7.44
CA PHE A 42 9.40 -2.04 7.14
C PHE A 42 10.88 -1.76 7.40
N ASN A 43 11.67 -1.71 6.33
CA ASN A 43 13.12 -1.54 6.41
C ASN A 43 13.53 -0.07 6.64
N ARG A 44 13.01 0.54 7.72
CA ARG A 44 13.35 1.91 8.12
C ARG A 44 13.37 2.02 9.65
N SER A 45 14.49 1.60 10.22
CA SER A 45 14.77 1.77 11.64
C SER A 45 14.70 3.25 12.04
N GLY A 46 14.15 3.54 13.21
CA GLY A 46 14.05 4.91 13.73
C GLY A 46 12.93 5.76 13.11
N PHE A 47 11.91 5.15 12.51
CA PHE A 47 10.72 5.88 12.08
C PHE A 47 9.93 6.40 13.30
N THR A 48 10.04 7.70 13.59
CA THR A 48 9.47 8.35 14.79
C THR A 48 8.29 9.27 14.49
N HIS A 49 7.78 9.29 13.26
CA HIS A 49 6.65 10.16 12.90
C HIS A 49 5.33 9.62 13.46
N SER A 50 4.44 10.55 13.86
CA SER A 50 3.02 10.26 13.98
C SER A 50 2.50 9.82 12.61
N SER A 51 2.07 8.57 12.50
CA SER A 51 1.67 8.00 11.22
C SER A 51 0.55 6.98 11.36
N PRO A 52 -0.33 6.89 10.35
CA PRO A 52 -0.99 5.65 10.02
C PRO A 52 -0.13 4.78 9.09
N ILE A 53 -0.47 3.50 9.02
CA ILE A 53 -0.01 2.57 7.98
C ILE A 53 -1.24 2.00 7.26
N PHE A 54 -1.10 1.79 5.96
CA PHE A 54 -2.12 1.24 5.11
C PHE A 54 -1.55 0.12 4.24
N THR A 55 -2.38 -0.87 3.93
CA THR A 55 -2.12 -1.85 2.88
C THR A 55 -3.27 -1.85 1.89
N TYR A 56 -2.92 -1.74 0.62
CA TYR A 56 -3.82 -1.79 -0.51
C TYR A 56 -3.42 -2.92 -1.45
N MET A 57 -4.40 -3.48 -2.15
CA MET A 57 -4.17 -4.47 -3.20
C MET A 57 -4.82 -3.99 -4.50
N ALA A 58 -4.18 -4.27 -5.63
CA ALA A 58 -4.74 -4.04 -6.96
C ALA A 58 -4.49 -5.27 -7.84
N LYS A 59 -5.55 -5.86 -8.37
CA LYS A 59 -5.49 -7.00 -9.28
C LYS A 59 -4.82 -6.59 -10.57
N CYS A 60 -3.78 -7.33 -10.96
CA CYS A 60 -3.05 -7.07 -12.18
C CYS A 60 -3.93 -7.38 -13.40
N ALA A 61 -3.96 -6.44 -14.34
CA ALA A 61 -4.67 -6.58 -15.61
C ALA A 61 -3.91 -5.82 -16.73
N PRO A 62 -3.62 -6.46 -17.89
CA PRO A 62 -3.87 -7.88 -18.19
C PRO A 62 -2.97 -8.84 -17.39
N ASP A 63 -1.72 -8.44 -17.13
CA ASP A 63 -0.68 -9.21 -16.44
C ASP A 63 0.15 -8.33 -15.50
N ARG A 64 0.96 -8.94 -14.64
CA ARG A 64 1.79 -8.21 -13.65
C ARG A 64 2.99 -7.43 -14.24
N GLY A 65 3.49 -7.78 -15.42
CA GLY A 65 4.68 -7.18 -16.02
C GLY A 65 4.37 -5.87 -16.75
N SER A 66 3.12 -5.66 -17.15
CA SER A 66 2.65 -4.41 -17.74
C SER A 66 1.84 -3.55 -16.75
N PHE A 67 1.26 -4.15 -15.72
CA PHE A 67 0.37 -3.45 -14.80
C PHE A 67 1.12 -2.57 -13.78
N THR A 68 0.77 -1.28 -13.76
CA THR A 68 1.36 -0.27 -12.86
C THR A 68 0.36 0.30 -11.84
N GLY A 69 -0.90 -0.15 -11.88
CA GLY A 69 -1.97 0.41 -11.04
C GLY A 69 -2.23 1.91 -11.26
N SER A 70 -1.86 2.43 -12.43
CA SER A 70 -1.83 3.86 -12.76
C SER A 70 -3.14 4.42 -13.30
N VAL A 71 -4.00 3.57 -13.83
CA VAL A 71 -5.23 3.99 -14.53
C VAL A 71 -6.45 3.49 -13.77
N GLY A 72 -7.37 4.42 -13.48
CA GLY A 72 -8.66 4.11 -12.86
C GLY A 72 -8.60 3.86 -11.35
N LYS A 73 -9.77 3.51 -10.80
CA LYS A 73 -9.92 3.12 -9.39
C LYS A 73 -9.69 1.61 -9.30
N VAL A 74 -8.46 1.22 -8.99
CA VAL A 74 -8.03 -0.19 -8.97
C VAL A 74 -7.51 -0.64 -7.62
N TRP A 75 -7.33 0.25 -6.66
CA TRP A 75 -6.76 -0.09 -5.37
C TRP A 75 -7.86 -0.30 -4.34
N ILE A 76 -7.90 -1.47 -3.69
CA ILE A 76 -8.73 -1.72 -2.53
C ILE A 76 -7.87 -1.64 -1.27
N LYS A 77 -8.34 -0.93 -0.24
CA LYS A 77 -7.69 -0.97 1.08
C LYS A 77 -8.06 -2.28 1.77
N VAL A 78 -7.06 -3.07 2.16
CA VAL A 78 -7.25 -4.37 2.81
C VAL A 78 -6.87 -4.36 4.29
N HIS A 79 -6.01 -3.42 4.70
CA HIS A 79 -5.59 -3.29 6.09
C HIS A 79 -5.18 -1.86 6.42
N GLN A 80 -5.37 -1.45 7.67
CA GLN A 80 -4.89 -0.17 8.17
C GLN A 80 -4.68 -0.21 9.67
N ARG A 81 -3.74 0.61 10.15
CA ARG A 81 -3.64 1.01 11.56
C ARG A 81 -3.45 2.52 11.62
N GLY A 82 -4.20 3.16 12.50
CA GLY A 82 -4.07 4.59 12.80
C GLY A 82 -3.50 4.78 14.20
N TYR A 83 -3.80 5.93 14.80
CA TYR A 83 -3.57 6.15 16.22
C TYR A 83 -4.49 5.24 17.06
N ASP A 84 -3.94 4.73 18.15
CA ASP A 84 -4.64 4.00 19.20
C ASP A 84 -4.10 4.49 20.56
N THR A 85 -3.42 3.67 21.35
CA THR A 85 -2.64 4.14 22.52
C THR A 85 -1.32 4.79 22.11
N VAL A 86 -0.73 4.32 21.01
CA VAL A 86 0.51 4.81 20.41
C VAL A 86 0.34 4.99 18.89
N TRP A 87 1.13 5.88 18.29
CA TRP A 87 1.20 6.01 16.84
C TRP A 87 1.89 4.81 16.19
N VAL A 88 1.65 4.60 14.90
CA VAL A 88 2.20 3.45 14.17
C VAL A 88 3.72 3.42 14.17
N GLY A 89 4.40 4.57 14.15
CA GLY A 89 5.87 4.61 14.25
C GLY A 89 6.40 3.89 15.50
N GLN A 90 5.84 4.18 16.67
CA GLN A 90 6.17 3.48 17.92
C GLN A 90 5.71 2.04 17.90
N TRP A 91 4.47 1.78 17.49
CA TRP A 91 3.94 0.42 17.43
C TRP A 91 4.78 -0.50 16.54
N LEU A 92 5.25 -0.01 15.38
CA LEU A 92 6.15 -0.75 14.50
C LEU A 92 7.48 -1.01 15.19
N HIS A 93 8.06 -0.02 15.88
CA HIS A 93 9.29 -0.22 16.63
C HIS A 93 9.17 -1.37 17.63
N ASP A 94 8.06 -1.42 18.39
CA ASP A 94 7.79 -2.47 19.38
C ASP A 94 7.57 -3.86 18.76
N GLN A 95 7.31 -3.94 17.45
CA GLN A 95 7.10 -5.17 16.69
C GLN A 95 8.28 -5.47 15.74
N GLU A 96 9.47 -4.93 16.02
CA GLU A 96 10.67 -5.10 15.17
C GLU A 96 10.44 -4.68 13.70
N TYR A 97 9.63 -3.63 13.51
CA TYR A 97 9.21 -3.08 12.23
C TYR A 97 8.43 -4.07 11.34
N LYS A 98 7.78 -5.07 11.92
CA LYS A 98 6.95 -6.04 11.20
C LYS A 98 5.50 -5.57 11.12
N TRP A 99 4.92 -5.74 9.94
CA TRP A 99 3.51 -5.45 9.65
C TRP A 99 2.89 -6.64 8.93
N TYR A 100 2.01 -7.35 9.63
CA TYR A 100 1.28 -8.49 9.07
C TYR A 100 -0.06 -8.03 8.49
N THR A 101 -0.36 -8.45 7.26
CA THR A 101 -1.64 -8.14 6.60
C THR A 101 -2.31 -9.41 6.10
N VAL A 102 -3.49 -9.72 6.64
CA VAL A 102 -4.31 -10.83 6.15
C VAL A 102 -4.85 -10.50 4.76
N VAL A 103 -4.66 -11.40 3.80
CA VAL A 103 -5.25 -11.29 2.47
C VAL A 103 -6.73 -11.65 2.56
N PRO A 104 -7.66 -10.77 2.12
CA PRO A 104 -9.08 -11.05 2.21
C PRO A 104 -9.49 -12.33 1.47
N ALA A 105 -10.29 -13.18 2.14
CA ALA A 105 -10.77 -14.46 1.60
C ALA A 105 -11.55 -14.32 0.28
N CYS A 106 -12.21 -13.18 0.10
CA CYS A 106 -13.10 -12.92 -1.02
C CYS A 106 -12.37 -12.62 -2.33
N LEU A 107 -11.06 -12.32 -2.27
CA LEU A 107 -10.27 -11.99 -3.46
C LEU A 107 -10.19 -13.17 -4.43
N GLU A 108 -10.43 -12.89 -5.70
CA GLU A 108 -10.25 -13.88 -6.76
C GLU A 108 -8.77 -14.31 -6.87
N PRO A 109 -8.48 -15.59 -7.14
CA PRO A 109 -7.10 -16.03 -7.36
C PRO A 109 -6.49 -15.35 -8.58
N ARG A 110 -5.45 -14.53 -8.37
CA ARG A 110 -4.73 -13.81 -9.43
C ARG A 110 -3.41 -13.24 -8.92
N GLU A 111 -2.69 -12.58 -9.81
CA GLU A 111 -1.58 -11.69 -9.47
C GLU A 111 -2.11 -10.33 -9.02
N TYR A 112 -1.51 -9.79 -7.96
CA TYR A 112 -1.85 -8.51 -7.36
C TYR A 112 -0.60 -7.68 -7.13
N LEU A 113 -0.72 -6.36 -7.31
CA LEU A 113 0.15 -5.40 -6.66
C LEU A 113 -0.31 -5.22 -5.22
N VAL A 114 0.62 -5.31 -4.28
CA VAL A 114 0.43 -5.06 -2.86
C VAL A 114 1.18 -3.79 -2.52
N ARG A 115 0.45 -2.70 -2.29
CA ARG A 115 0.99 -1.41 -1.87
C ARG A 115 0.87 -1.29 -0.36
N TYR A 116 1.97 -1.11 0.34
CA TYR A 116 1.95 -0.68 1.73
C TYR A 116 2.54 0.72 1.85
N GLU A 117 2.09 1.45 2.84
CA GLU A 117 2.53 2.83 3.03
C GLU A 117 2.42 3.21 4.49
N VAL A 118 3.51 3.77 5.01
CA VAL A 118 3.49 4.57 6.23
C VAL A 118 3.34 6.03 5.83
N PHE A 119 2.41 6.75 6.44
CA PHE A 119 2.11 8.15 6.07
C PHE A 119 2.47 9.09 7.23
N GLY A 120 3.56 9.84 7.11
CA GLY A 120 4.01 10.78 8.13
C GLY A 120 3.13 12.03 8.20
N LEU A 121 2.50 12.24 9.36
CA LEU A 121 1.58 13.35 9.63
C LEU A 121 2.25 14.60 10.19
N SER A 122 3.51 14.51 10.62
CA SER A 122 4.21 15.57 11.40
C SER A 122 4.15 16.96 10.79
N ASN A 123 3.94 17.08 9.47
CA ASN A 123 3.83 18.36 8.78
C ASN A 123 2.56 18.52 7.94
N CYS A 124 1.58 17.61 8.02
CA CYS A 124 0.41 17.60 7.14
C CYS A 124 -0.49 18.85 7.24
N ALA A 125 -0.36 19.65 8.30
CA ALA A 125 -1.10 20.91 8.44
C ALA A 125 -0.75 21.97 7.39
N LYS A 126 0.34 21.80 6.62
CA LYS A 126 0.65 22.67 5.47
C LYS A 126 0.47 21.87 4.17
N VAL A 127 0.05 22.56 3.11
CA VAL A 127 -0.14 21.95 1.79
C VAL A 127 1.18 21.34 1.28
N ARG A 128 1.13 20.10 0.77
CA ARG A 128 2.26 19.38 0.11
C ARG A 128 3.49 19.10 1.00
N VAL A 129 3.31 18.95 2.30
CA VAL A 129 4.40 18.51 3.20
C VAL A 129 4.06 17.27 4.01
N CYS A 130 2.88 16.67 3.78
CA CYS A 130 2.67 15.28 4.15
C CYS A 130 3.75 14.37 3.55
N GLN A 131 4.15 13.36 4.29
CA GLN A 131 5.25 12.48 3.90
C GLN A 131 4.70 11.07 3.64
N SER A 132 4.47 10.72 2.38
CA SER A 132 4.09 9.37 2.01
C SER A 132 5.35 8.50 1.82
N TYR A 133 5.35 7.30 2.40
CA TYR A 133 6.39 6.29 2.18
C TYR A 133 5.78 5.04 1.54
N PRO A 134 5.38 5.10 0.25
CA PRO A 134 4.74 3.98 -0.41
C PRO A 134 5.78 2.98 -0.92
N SER A 135 5.42 1.71 -0.93
CA SER A 135 6.20 0.66 -1.59
C SER A 135 5.27 -0.44 -2.07
N CYS A 136 5.64 -1.05 -3.20
CA CYS A 136 4.85 -2.07 -3.87
C CYS A 136 5.60 -3.38 -3.99
N HIS A 137 4.85 -4.48 -3.83
CA HIS A 137 5.30 -5.84 -4.11
C HIS A 137 4.31 -6.51 -5.07
N GLN A 138 4.75 -7.55 -5.77
CA GLN A 138 3.88 -8.42 -6.57
C GLN A 138 3.66 -9.74 -5.83
N ALA A 139 2.39 -10.12 -5.70
CA ALA A 139 1.99 -11.35 -5.03
C ALA A 139 1.01 -12.15 -5.89
N LYS A 140 1.12 -13.48 -5.85
CA LYS A 140 0.14 -14.39 -6.44
C LYS A 140 -0.80 -14.89 -5.35
N VAL A 141 -2.05 -14.45 -5.39
CA VAL A 141 -3.10 -14.89 -4.48
C VAL A 141 -3.70 -16.19 -5.01
N LEU A 142 -3.79 -17.19 -4.13
CA LEU A 142 -4.51 -18.44 -4.34
C LEU A 142 -5.76 -18.49 -3.45
N GLY A 143 -6.78 -19.25 -3.81
CA GLY A 143 -7.99 -19.36 -2.99
C GLY A 143 -9.22 -19.75 -3.81
N ILE A 144 -10.39 -19.50 -3.24
CA ILE A 144 -11.70 -19.77 -3.87
C ILE A 144 -12.58 -18.52 -3.97
N GLY A 145 -12.02 -17.35 -3.62
CA GLY A 145 -12.73 -16.09 -3.72
C GLY A 145 -13.13 -15.78 -5.16
N THR A 146 -14.17 -14.97 -5.31
CA THR A 146 -14.74 -14.61 -6.62
C THR A 146 -14.93 -13.10 -6.78
N THR A 147 -14.58 -12.33 -5.75
CA THR A 147 -14.88 -10.91 -5.67
C THR A 147 -13.62 -10.08 -5.77
N TYR A 148 -13.62 -9.13 -6.69
CA TYR A 148 -12.66 -8.03 -6.72
C TYR A 148 -13.35 -6.66 -6.77
N GLN A 149 -14.65 -6.63 -7.06
CA GLN A 149 -15.37 -5.44 -7.45
C GLN A 149 -16.55 -5.18 -6.51
N ASN A 150 -16.26 -4.60 -5.35
CA ASN A 150 -17.19 -3.59 -4.85
C ASN A 150 -16.63 -2.24 -5.31
N SER A 151 -17.13 -1.73 -6.44
CA SER A 151 -16.64 -0.50 -7.08
C SER A 151 -16.65 0.71 -6.14
N ASN A 152 -17.45 0.67 -5.08
CA ASN A 152 -17.56 1.73 -4.08
C ASN A 152 -16.35 1.78 -3.13
N CYS A 153 -15.55 0.71 -3.06
CA CYS A 153 -14.38 0.62 -2.19
C CYS A 153 -13.06 0.87 -2.92
N LEU A 154 -13.09 1.00 -4.25
CA LEU A 154 -11.89 1.19 -5.05
C LEU A 154 -11.45 2.65 -5.08
N VAL A 155 -10.14 2.86 -4.92
CA VAL A 155 -9.49 4.18 -5.01
C VAL A 155 -8.41 4.19 -6.08
N SER A 156 -7.96 5.39 -6.43
CA SER A 156 -6.88 5.64 -7.38
C SER A 156 -5.71 6.33 -6.68
N PHE A 157 -4.50 6.01 -7.14
CA PHE A 157 -3.26 6.69 -6.78
C PHE A 157 -2.53 7.10 -8.07
N PRO A 158 -2.31 8.41 -8.32
CA PRO A 158 -2.88 9.55 -7.60
C PRO A 158 -4.42 9.63 -7.71
N GLY A 159 -5.04 10.47 -6.87
CA GLY A 159 -6.48 10.79 -6.94
C GLY A 159 -7.26 10.43 -5.67
N THR A 160 -8.31 9.63 -5.81
CA THR A 160 -9.33 9.40 -4.76
C THR A 160 -8.80 8.75 -3.48
N GLY A 161 -7.59 8.20 -3.49
CA GLY A 161 -6.90 7.75 -2.29
C GLY A 161 -6.68 8.88 -1.27
N TYR A 162 -6.30 10.07 -1.74
CA TYR A 162 -5.88 11.22 -0.92
C TYR A 162 -6.58 12.54 -1.26
N SER A 163 -7.79 12.50 -1.83
CA SER A 163 -8.55 13.73 -2.08
C SER A 163 -8.72 14.53 -0.78
N GLY A 164 -8.33 15.81 -0.80
CA GLY A 164 -8.09 16.70 0.35
C GLY A 164 -9.31 17.11 1.19
N THR A 165 -10.33 16.26 1.28
CA THR A 165 -11.46 16.41 2.21
C THR A 165 -11.54 15.28 3.23
N LYS A 166 -10.58 14.34 3.22
CA LYS A 166 -10.52 13.25 4.20
C LYS A 166 -9.82 13.77 5.46
N PRO A 167 -10.49 13.82 6.63
CA PRO A 167 -9.97 14.47 7.85
C PRO A 167 -8.67 13.88 8.45
N GLY A 168 -8.04 12.91 7.79
CA GLY A 168 -6.72 12.37 8.14
C GLY A 168 -5.58 12.78 7.20
N ILE A 169 -5.84 13.66 6.22
CA ILE A 169 -4.89 14.24 5.26
C ILE A 169 -5.24 15.69 4.99
#